data_AF-A0A9W7ZNC0-F1
#
_entry.id   AF-A0A9W7ZNC0-F1
#
_cell.length_a   1.000
_cell.length_b   1.000
_cell.length_c   1.000
_cell.angle_alpha   90.00
_cell.angle_beta   90.00
_cell.angle_gamma   90.00
#
_symmetry.space_group_name_H-M   'P 1'
#
loop_
_entity.id
_entity.type
_entity.pdbx_description
1 polymer ?
#
loop_
_entity_poly.entity_id
_entity_poly.type
_entity_poly.pdbx_seq_one_letter_code
_entity_poly.pdbx_strand_id
1 'polypeptide(L)'
;MDFPAEVLRRIFRECGRPTLRTACLVNRNWREHAEVFLYHDPLIRDMRQFVLLTSQGSDHALRRHVRTISVELVPHRWDLFGADSLATLARRCPNLTHLNLDECHIDDEALRTLLVAPTGHPHAQRDDENASGHSLTNHNATGRIPNRQPVAATVLLPHLEYLSLQNCPIGDRCGDVIHHLHNLRHLDVSHTHITDKAFIRIVRSCTALELVFTNTCCYLSERSFHAAFASLPHLKELDIENCYNIVEGLLPNGRVHSPSWVDDTEDDWSDEDVVDEFDDGLVLDDRAERDGPWGRESVSPDAVLANSWRISRGDRASDTDDAWETEPDSVL
;
A
#
# COMPACT_ATOMS: atom_id res chain seq x y z
N MET A 1 18.52 -22.65 39.11
CA MET A 1 19.52 -22.56 38.02
C MET A 1 18.90 -21.72 36.93
N ASP A 2 19.44 -20.54 36.65
CA ASP A 2 18.98 -19.75 35.50
C ASP A 2 19.62 -20.30 34.23
N PHE A 3 18.79 -20.64 33.24
CA PHE A 3 19.28 -20.98 31.92
C PHE A 3 19.92 -19.73 31.28
N PRO A 4 21.00 -19.89 30.49
CA PRO A 4 21.53 -18.80 29.68
C PRO A 4 20.46 -18.20 28.75
N ALA A 5 20.53 -16.89 28.50
CA ALA A 5 19.58 -16.16 27.65
C ALA A 5 19.38 -16.80 26.26
N GLU A 6 20.44 -17.35 25.67
CA GLU A 6 20.37 -18.01 24.37
C GLU A 6 19.56 -19.31 24.40
N VAL A 7 19.67 -20.06 25.49
CA VAL A 7 18.90 -21.29 25.69
C VAL A 7 17.43 -20.95 25.90
N LEU A 8 17.12 -19.94 26.71
CA LEU A 8 15.74 -19.48 26.90
C LEU A 8 15.11 -19.01 25.59
N ARG A 9 15.83 -18.22 24.78
CA ARG A 9 15.33 -17.76 23.48
C ARG A 9 15.05 -18.92 22.53
N ARG A 10 15.92 -19.93 22.48
CA ARG A 10 15.68 -21.14 21.68
C ARG A 10 14.46 -21.92 22.15
N ILE A 11 14.29 -22.11 23.46
CA ILE A 11 13.12 -22.81 24.02
C ILE A 11 11.83 -22.04 23.68
N PHE A 12 11.80 -20.74 23.95
CA PHE A 12 10.61 -19.91 23.76
C PHE A 12 10.22 -19.75 22.29
N ARG A 13 11.18 -19.79 21.37
CA ARG A 13 10.89 -19.80 19.93
C ARG A 13 10.03 -21.00 19.51
N GLU A 14 10.20 -22.16 20.14
CA GLU A 14 9.44 -23.37 19.84
C GLU A 14 8.15 -23.48 20.69
N CYS A 15 7.89 -22.53 21.60
CA CYS A 15 6.75 -22.57 22.51
C CYS A 15 5.50 -21.90 21.90
N GLY A 16 4.33 -22.51 22.12
CA GLY A 16 3.05 -21.87 21.82
C GLY A 16 2.75 -20.67 22.71
N ARG A 17 1.85 -19.79 22.24
CA ARG A 17 1.45 -18.55 22.96
C ARG A 17 0.98 -18.77 24.40
N PRO A 18 0.20 -19.82 24.75
CA PRO A 18 -0.19 -20.07 26.15
C PRO A 18 1.04 -20.31 27.03
N THR A 19 1.99 -21.11 26.55
CA THR A 19 3.25 -21.39 27.25
C THR A 19 4.08 -20.13 27.42
N LEU A 20 4.18 -19.29 26.39
CA LEU A 20 4.86 -18.00 26.47
C LEU A 20 4.22 -17.05 27.49
N ARG A 21 2.89 -16.99 27.56
CA ARG A 21 2.17 -16.21 28.58
C ARG A 21 2.51 -16.69 29.99
N THR A 22 2.51 -18.00 30.21
CA THR A 22 2.90 -18.59 31.49
C THR A 22 4.36 -18.31 31.81
N ALA A 23 5.26 -18.39 30.82
CA ALA A 23 6.67 -18.08 30.98
C ALA A 23 6.90 -16.62 31.43
N CYS A 24 6.11 -15.67 30.93
CA CYS A 24 6.13 -14.28 31.38
C CYS A 24 5.74 -14.09 32.86
N LEU A 25 5.08 -15.06 33.48
CA LEU A 25 4.68 -15.01 34.89
C LEU A 25 5.71 -15.65 35.83
N VAL A 26 6.68 -16.40 35.31
CA VAL A 26 7.66 -17.15 36.12
C VAL A 26 8.63 -16.22 36.85
N ASN A 27 9.37 -15.39 36.11
CA ASN A 27 10.27 -14.38 36.67
C ASN A 27 10.60 -13.30 35.62
N ARG A 28 11.31 -12.23 36.04
CA ARG A 28 11.67 -11.10 35.16
C ARG A 28 12.54 -11.50 33.96
N ASN A 29 13.50 -12.41 34.17
CA ASN A 29 14.41 -12.89 33.12
C ASN A 29 13.67 -13.69 32.03
N TRP A 30 12.77 -14.59 32.44
CA TRP A 30 11.92 -15.35 31.53
C TRP A 30 10.97 -14.44 30.77
N ARG A 31 10.36 -13.46 31.46
CA ARG A 31 9.50 -12.45 30.85
C ARG A 31 10.23 -11.68 29.75
N GLU A 32 11.42 -11.16 30.02
CA GLU A 32 12.18 -10.38 29.03
C GLU A 32 12.45 -11.16 27.74
N HIS A 33 12.70 -12.47 27.84
CA HIS A 33 12.93 -13.31 26.67
C HIS A 33 11.65 -13.87 26.02
N ALA A 34 10.59 -14.12 26.79
CA ALA A 34 9.32 -14.62 26.27
C ALA A 34 8.46 -13.52 25.63
N GLU A 35 8.52 -12.29 26.14
CA GLU A 35 7.77 -11.14 25.61
C GLU A 35 8.12 -10.85 24.15
N VAL A 36 9.39 -11.04 23.76
CA VAL A 36 9.81 -10.87 22.36
C VAL A 36 8.95 -11.72 21.43
N PHE A 37 8.78 -13.01 21.74
CA PHE A 37 7.99 -13.93 20.92
C PHE A 37 6.48 -13.72 21.09
N LEU A 38 6.04 -13.30 22.27
CA LEU A 38 4.62 -13.06 22.52
C LEU A 38 4.11 -11.82 21.78
N TYR A 39 4.90 -10.76 21.67
CA TYR A 39 4.48 -9.48 21.10
C TYR A 39 4.94 -9.27 19.65
N HIS A 40 5.93 -10.01 19.14
CA HIS A 40 6.46 -9.83 17.78
C HIS A 40 5.38 -9.82 16.70
N ASP A 41 4.52 -10.83 16.74
CA ASP A 41 3.40 -11.02 15.82
C ASP A 41 2.16 -11.43 16.63
N PRO A 42 1.38 -10.46 17.14
CA PRO A 42 0.21 -10.74 17.94
C PRO A 42 -0.93 -11.24 17.04
N LEU A 43 -1.41 -12.44 17.34
CA LEU A 43 -2.57 -12.99 16.65
C LEU A 43 -3.83 -12.27 17.10
N ILE A 44 -4.40 -11.43 16.22
CA ILE A 44 -5.60 -10.64 16.47
C ILE A 44 -6.74 -11.26 15.66
N ARG A 45 -7.72 -11.86 16.35
CA ARG A 45 -8.92 -12.49 15.75
C ARG A 45 -10.20 -11.70 16.00
N ASP A 46 -10.14 -10.73 16.89
CA ASP A 46 -11.25 -9.87 17.23
C ASP A 46 -10.73 -8.52 17.74
N MET A 47 -11.60 -7.50 17.72
CA MET A 47 -11.22 -6.17 18.17
C MET A 47 -10.96 -6.05 19.66
N ARG A 48 -11.50 -6.95 20.49
CA ARG A 48 -11.20 -6.93 21.94
C ARG A 48 -9.74 -7.26 22.16
N GLN A 49 -9.17 -8.20 21.40
CA GLN A 49 -7.74 -8.51 21.44
C GLN A 49 -6.89 -7.31 21.01
N PHE A 50 -7.27 -6.61 19.94
CA PHE A 50 -6.60 -5.39 19.50
C PHE A 50 -6.65 -4.29 20.56
N VAL A 51 -7.83 -4.03 21.14
CA VAL A 51 -8.00 -3.02 22.19
C VAL A 51 -7.22 -3.41 23.44
N LEU A 52 -7.23 -4.68 23.87
CA LEU A 52 -6.43 -5.14 25.01
C LEU A 52 -4.93 -4.97 24.75
N LEU A 53 -4.47 -5.30 23.55
CA LEU A 53 -3.08 -5.11 23.14
C LEU A 53 -2.67 -3.63 23.25
N THR A 54 -3.47 -2.73 22.67
CA THR A 54 -3.15 -1.30 22.55
C THR A 54 -3.41 -0.49 23.82
N SER A 55 -4.41 -0.86 24.63
CA SER A 55 -4.77 -0.15 25.86
C SER A 55 -4.07 -0.71 27.11
N GLN A 56 -3.98 -2.03 27.24
CA GLN A 56 -3.44 -2.69 28.44
C GLN A 56 -2.02 -3.23 28.22
N GLY A 57 -1.55 -3.34 26.98
CA GLY A 57 -0.17 -3.73 26.70
C GLY A 57 0.82 -2.74 27.29
N SER A 58 1.93 -3.26 27.84
CA SER A 58 3.04 -2.44 28.31
C SER A 58 3.61 -1.60 27.17
N ASP A 59 3.73 -0.28 27.36
CA ASP A 59 4.24 0.62 26.34
C ASP A 59 5.66 0.26 25.91
N HIS A 60 6.50 -0.16 26.86
CA HIS A 60 7.83 -0.66 26.56
C HIS A 60 7.78 -1.93 25.68
N ALA A 61 6.86 -2.86 25.96
CA ALA A 61 6.76 -4.09 25.18
C ALA A 61 6.25 -3.83 23.75
N LEU A 62 5.21 -3.00 23.60
CA LEU A 62 4.65 -2.66 22.29
C LEU A 62 5.67 -1.93 21.41
N ARG A 63 6.34 -0.91 21.96
CA ARG A 63 7.36 -0.15 21.23
C ARG A 63 8.55 -1.01 20.82
N ARG A 64 8.98 -1.92 21.69
CA ARG A 64 10.24 -2.65 21.51
C ARG A 64 10.07 -3.93 20.71
N HIS A 65 8.97 -4.64 20.88
CA HIS A 65 8.85 -6.02 20.39
C HIS A 65 7.87 -6.20 19.24
N VAL A 66 6.78 -5.40 19.15
CA VAL A 66 5.81 -5.55 18.06
C VAL A 66 6.47 -5.15 16.75
N ARG A 67 6.43 -6.06 15.78
CA ARG A 67 7.00 -5.88 14.42
C ARG A 67 6.00 -6.16 13.33
N THR A 68 5.02 -7.01 13.61
CA THR A 68 3.94 -7.37 12.70
C THR A 68 2.61 -7.05 13.35
N ILE A 69 1.68 -6.48 12.58
CA ILE A 69 0.26 -6.42 12.90
C ILE A 69 -0.51 -6.82 11.63
N SER A 70 -1.34 -7.84 11.75
CA SER A 70 -2.36 -8.18 10.77
C SER A 70 -3.71 -8.25 11.46
N VAL A 71 -4.74 -7.72 10.79
CA VAL A 71 -6.14 -7.79 11.21
C VAL A 71 -7.00 -8.61 10.26
N GLU A 72 -6.40 -9.35 9.33
CA GLU A 72 -7.09 -10.19 8.34
C GLU A 72 -8.08 -11.17 8.99
N LEU A 73 -7.71 -11.75 10.15
CA LEU A 73 -8.54 -12.70 10.90
C LEU A 73 -9.66 -12.03 11.71
N VAL A 74 -9.80 -10.70 11.66
CA VAL A 74 -10.86 -9.97 12.36
C VAL A 74 -12.11 -9.93 11.46
N PRO A 75 -13.23 -10.56 11.85
CA PRO A 75 -14.47 -10.47 11.09
C PRO A 75 -15.04 -9.05 11.19
N HIS A 76 -15.70 -8.59 10.12
CA HIS A 76 -16.27 -7.23 10.03
C HIS A 76 -15.25 -6.12 10.29
N ARG A 77 -13.97 -6.36 9.97
CA ARG A 77 -12.88 -5.38 10.18
C ARG A 77 -13.07 -4.08 9.41
N TRP A 78 -13.77 -4.11 8.28
CA TRP A 78 -14.21 -2.91 7.56
C TRP A 78 -14.97 -1.94 8.47
N ASP A 79 -15.88 -2.40 9.34
CA ASP A 79 -16.65 -1.49 10.21
C ASP A 79 -15.92 -1.11 11.50
N LEU A 80 -14.95 -1.93 11.91
CA LEU A 80 -14.37 -1.85 13.24
C LEU A 80 -12.96 -1.24 13.27
N PHE A 81 -12.21 -1.35 12.19
CA PHE A 81 -10.84 -0.89 12.09
C PHE A 81 -10.76 0.37 11.22
N GLY A 82 -10.85 1.54 11.87
CA GLY A 82 -10.77 2.85 11.22
C GLY A 82 -9.55 3.68 11.62
N ALA A 83 -9.62 4.99 11.34
CA ALA A 83 -8.54 5.97 11.57
C ALA A 83 -8.01 5.98 13.01
N ASP A 84 -8.88 5.92 14.02
CA ASP A 84 -8.47 5.96 15.43
C ASP A 84 -7.65 4.74 15.86
N SER A 85 -8.02 3.57 15.33
CA SER A 85 -7.29 2.31 15.54
C SER A 85 -5.90 2.39 14.91
N LEU A 86 -5.82 2.89 13.67
CA LEU A 86 -4.56 3.10 12.96
C LEU A 86 -3.66 4.12 13.68
N ALA A 87 -4.21 5.26 14.09
CA ALA A 87 -3.49 6.31 14.82
C ALA A 87 -2.98 5.81 16.19
N THR A 88 -3.75 4.98 16.87
CA THR A 88 -3.34 4.37 18.15
C THR A 88 -2.22 3.37 17.94
N LEU A 89 -2.33 2.52 16.93
CA LEU A 89 -1.30 1.56 16.54
C LEU A 89 0.01 2.29 16.19
N ALA A 90 -0.06 3.32 15.34
CA ALA A 90 1.12 4.07 14.90
C ALA A 90 1.88 4.72 16.07
N ARG A 91 1.16 5.23 17.08
CA ARG A 91 1.76 5.84 18.28
C ARG A 91 2.35 4.84 19.26
N ARG A 92 1.74 3.65 19.39
CA ARG A 92 2.13 2.60 20.36
C ARG A 92 3.18 1.64 19.82
N CYS A 93 3.23 1.43 18.51
CA CYS A 93 4.08 0.45 17.83
C CYS A 93 4.95 1.11 16.74
N PRO A 94 5.85 2.07 17.07
CA PRO A 94 6.63 2.84 16.09
C PRO A 94 7.65 2.02 15.28
N ASN A 95 8.05 0.84 15.78
CA ASN A 95 9.01 -0.04 15.12
C ASN A 95 8.32 -1.11 14.26
N LEU A 96 7.09 -0.86 13.84
CA LEU A 96 6.38 -1.81 12.98
C LEU A 96 7.09 -1.94 11.64
N THR A 97 7.20 -3.17 11.17
CA THR A 97 7.82 -3.54 9.89
C THR A 97 6.80 -4.12 8.93
N HIS A 98 5.76 -4.79 9.45
CA HIS A 98 4.72 -5.43 8.66
C HIS A 98 3.33 -5.00 9.16
N LEU A 99 2.53 -4.43 8.27
CA LEU A 99 1.18 -3.97 8.55
C LEU A 99 0.23 -4.46 7.44
N ASN A 100 -0.69 -5.35 7.80
CA ASN A 100 -1.77 -5.77 6.92
C ASN A 100 -3.10 -5.18 7.43
N LEU A 101 -3.77 -4.41 6.57
CA LEU A 101 -5.06 -3.76 6.81
C LEU A 101 -6.07 -4.10 5.72
N ASP A 102 -5.95 -5.27 5.09
CA ASP A 102 -6.79 -5.66 3.96
C ASP A 102 -8.28 -5.64 4.33
N GLU A 103 -9.11 -5.19 3.40
CA GLU A 103 -10.57 -5.00 3.56
C GLU A 103 -10.96 -4.17 4.80
N CYS A 104 -10.08 -3.29 5.29
CA CYS A 104 -10.43 -2.34 6.34
C CYS A 104 -10.97 -1.04 5.72
N HIS A 105 -11.83 -0.31 6.43
CA HIS A 105 -12.33 1.00 5.99
C HIS A 105 -11.32 2.12 6.30
N ILE A 106 -10.12 1.96 5.75
CA ILE A 106 -9.02 2.91 5.83
C ILE A 106 -9.05 3.77 4.57
N ASP A 107 -9.42 5.03 4.74
CA ASP A 107 -9.38 6.02 3.67
C ASP A 107 -8.07 6.82 3.70
N ASP A 108 -7.92 7.77 2.78
CA ASP A 108 -6.74 8.61 2.74
C ASP A 108 -6.53 9.42 4.03
N GLU A 109 -7.61 9.83 4.70
CA GLU A 109 -7.54 10.62 5.93
C GLU A 109 -7.07 9.77 7.11
N ALA A 110 -7.54 8.52 7.19
CA ALA A 110 -7.01 7.53 8.11
C ALA A 110 -5.51 7.32 7.90
N LEU A 111 -5.02 7.21 6.65
CA LEU A 111 -3.58 7.10 6.39
C LEU A 111 -2.81 8.36 6.83
N ARG A 112 -3.39 9.57 6.72
CA ARG A 112 -2.73 10.79 7.20
C ARG A 112 -2.39 10.73 8.69
N THR A 113 -3.12 9.95 9.48
CA THR A 113 -2.81 9.75 10.90
C THR A 113 -1.46 9.09 11.16
N LEU A 114 -0.86 8.45 10.14
CA LEU A 114 0.52 7.94 10.18
C LEU A 114 1.57 9.04 10.12
N LEU A 115 1.19 10.27 9.79
CA LEU A 115 2.05 11.44 9.80
C LEU A 115 1.77 12.29 11.04
N VAL A 116 2.82 12.79 11.66
CA VAL A 116 2.71 13.87 12.64
C VAL A 116 2.92 15.18 11.91
N ALA A 117 1.88 16.02 11.91
CA ALA A 117 2.03 17.41 11.50
C ALA A 117 3.06 18.09 12.43
N PRO A 118 4.04 18.84 11.90
CA PRO A 118 4.99 19.56 12.73
C PRO A 118 4.23 20.49 13.67
N THR A 119 4.28 20.21 14.96
CA THR A 119 3.66 21.02 16.01
C THR A 119 4.36 22.37 16.08
N GLY A 120 3.87 23.33 15.28
CA GLY A 120 3.98 24.74 15.64
C GLY A 120 3.14 24.93 16.90
N HIS A 121 3.79 25.19 18.03
CA HIS A 121 3.14 25.44 19.31
C HIS A 121 1.87 26.32 19.17
N PRO A 122 0.70 25.89 19.65
CA PRO A 122 -0.37 26.83 19.96
C PRO A 122 0.03 27.51 21.27
N HIS A 123 0.71 28.65 21.19
CA HIS A 123 0.78 29.55 22.33
C HIS A 123 -0.65 30.07 22.56
N ALA A 124 -1.33 29.46 23.53
CA ALA A 124 -2.51 30.00 24.15
C ALA A 124 -2.12 31.34 24.79
N GLN A 125 -2.58 32.44 24.21
CA GLN A 125 -2.74 33.70 24.93
C GLN A 125 -4.21 34.06 24.82
N ARG A 126 -4.97 33.55 25.80
CA ARG A 126 -6.23 34.13 26.23
C ARG A 126 -5.91 35.37 27.08
N ASP A 127 -6.87 36.28 27.09
CA ASP A 127 -7.00 37.50 27.91
C ASP A 127 -6.28 38.70 27.24
N ASP A 128 -6.94 39.74 26.73
CA ASP A 128 -8.01 40.53 27.35
C ASP A 128 -8.86 41.33 26.33
N GLU A 129 -10.13 41.50 26.68
CA GLU A 129 -11.11 42.43 26.10
C GLU A 129 -10.77 43.89 26.51
N ASN A 130 -10.72 44.85 25.58
CA ASN A 130 -11.44 46.14 25.74
C ASN A 130 -11.46 47.04 24.48
N ALA A 131 -12.68 47.45 24.12
CA ALA A 131 -13.12 48.76 23.63
C ALA A 131 -12.37 49.53 22.51
N SER A 132 -13.04 49.55 21.35
CA SER A 132 -13.49 50.73 20.59
C SER A 132 -12.55 51.92 20.35
N GLY A 133 -12.40 52.28 19.07
CA GLY A 133 -12.18 53.67 18.65
C GLY A 133 -11.34 53.83 17.40
N HIS A 134 -12.01 54.15 16.28
CA HIS A 134 -11.56 54.90 15.10
C HIS A 134 -10.04 55.07 14.87
N SER A 135 -9.55 54.64 13.71
CA SER A 135 -8.97 55.56 12.72
C SER A 135 -8.52 54.81 11.48
N LEU A 136 -9.10 55.17 10.33
CA LEU A 136 -8.51 54.96 9.02
C LEU A 136 -7.15 55.67 9.00
N THR A 137 -6.06 54.96 8.70
CA THR A 137 -4.98 55.42 7.83
C THR A 137 -3.84 54.40 7.82
N ASN A 138 -3.52 53.92 6.62
CA ASN A 138 -2.22 54.08 5.98
C ASN A 138 -1.76 52.79 5.27
N HIS A 139 -1.73 52.85 3.95
CA HIS A 139 -1.03 51.93 3.09
C HIS A 139 0.49 52.11 3.29
N ASN A 140 1.12 51.20 4.01
CA ASN A 140 2.24 50.40 3.48
C ASN A 140 2.54 49.28 4.48
N ALA A 141 2.49 48.05 4.01
CA ALA A 141 3.14 46.93 4.67
C ALA A 141 3.56 45.99 3.56
N THR A 142 4.74 46.21 3.02
CA THR A 142 5.52 45.20 2.31
C THR A 142 5.89 44.11 3.32
N GLY A 143 4.89 43.31 3.68
CA GLY A 143 5.04 42.13 4.51
C GLY A 143 5.73 41.05 3.69
N ARG A 144 7.05 40.92 3.88
CA ARG A 144 7.82 39.72 3.56
C ARG A 144 6.94 38.50 3.85
N ILE A 145 6.54 37.77 2.82
CA ILE A 145 6.05 36.40 2.96
C ILE A 145 7.22 35.67 3.63
N PRO A 146 7.13 35.24 4.90
CA PRO A 146 8.20 34.43 5.46
C PRO A 146 8.25 33.18 4.59
N ASN A 147 9.40 32.98 3.96
CA ASN A 147 9.75 31.81 3.17
C ASN A 147 9.57 30.58 4.08
N ARG A 148 8.35 30.03 4.13
CA ARG A 148 8.04 28.82 4.88
C ARG A 148 8.67 27.69 4.10
N GLN A 149 9.91 27.35 4.46
CA GLN A 149 10.49 26.07 4.08
C GLN A 149 9.48 24.98 4.47
N PRO A 150 9.18 24.01 3.59
CA PRO A 150 8.29 22.91 3.93
C PRO A 150 8.93 22.15 5.10
N VAL A 151 8.34 22.30 6.29
CA VAL A 151 8.70 21.51 7.46
C VAL A 151 8.32 20.06 7.15
N ALA A 152 9.32 19.19 7.06
CA ALA A 152 9.14 17.79 6.72
C ALA A 152 8.17 17.13 7.71
N ALA A 153 7.13 16.47 7.19
CA ALA A 153 6.24 15.66 8.00
C ALA A 153 7.04 14.52 8.63
N THR A 154 6.83 14.24 9.91
CA THR A 154 7.47 13.10 10.57
C THR A 154 6.57 11.89 10.45
N VAL A 155 7.07 10.78 9.88
CA VAL A 155 6.33 9.53 9.77
C VAL A 155 6.39 8.74 11.08
N LEU A 156 5.26 8.22 11.54
CA LEU A 156 5.15 7.46 12.80
C LEU A 156 5.68 6.03 12.67
N LEU A 157 5.68 5.46 11.47
CA LEU A 157 6.13 4.11 11.16
C LEU A 157 7.32 4.14 10.18
N PRO A 158 8.49 4.69 10.59
CA PRO A 158 9.63 4.88 9.69
C PRO A 158 10.29 3.57 9.23
N HIS A 159 10.06 2.47 9.93
CA HIS A 159 10.65 1.15 9.66
C HIS A 159 9.72 0.21 8.90
N LEU A 160 8.62 0.72 8.35
CA LEU A 160 7.65 -0.12 7.66
C LEU A 160 8.26 -0.66 6.35
N GLU A 161 8.29 -1.97 6.22
CA GLU A 161 8.80 -2.72 5.05
C GLU A 161 7.66 -3.37 4.25
N TYR A 162 6.57 -3.74 4.91
CA TYR A 162 5.39 -4.36 4.32
C TYR A 162 4.13 -3.58 4.70
N LEU A 163 3.39 -3.14 3.69
CA LEU A 163 2.09 -2.50 3.84
C LEU A 163 1.09 -3.10 2.85
N SER A 164 0.00 -3.63 3.37
CA SER A 164 -1.12 -4.13 2.57
C SER A 164 -2.38 -3.33 2.89
N LEU A 165 -2.97 -2.77 1.83
CA LEU A 165 -4.18 -1.95 1.83
C LEU A 165 -5.17 -2.48 0.79
N GLN A 166 -5.16 -3.80 0.55
CA GLN A 166 -6.03 -4.42 -0.44
C GLN A 166 -7.49 -4.12 -0.12
N ASN A 167 -8.26 -3.69 -1.11
CA ASN A 167 -9.69 -3.39 -0.97
C ASN A 167 -10.00 -2.34 0.13
N CYS A 168 -9.08 -1.39 0.38
CA CYS A 168 -9.34 -0.21 1.19
C CYS A 168 -9.86 0.95 0.33
N PRO A 169 -10.75 1.82 0.85
CA PRO A 169 -11.30 2.98 0.14
C PRO A 169 -10.28 4.15 0.02
N ILE A 170 -9.09 3.87 -0.51
CA ILE A 170 -8.01 4.84 -0.72
C ILE A 170 -7.99 5.38 -2.16
N GLY A 171 -7.51 6.61 -2.31
CA GLY A 171 -7.36 7.28 -3.59
C GLY A 171 -6.01 8.00 -3.68
N ASP A 172 -5.92 9.05 -4.50
CA ASP A 172 -4.62 9.68 -4.78
C ASP A 172 -3.92 10.32 -3.57
N ARG A 173 -4.67 10.68 -2.53
CA ARG A 173 -4.08 11.35 -1.36
C ARG A 173 -3.27 10.39 -0.49
N CYS A 174 -3.44 9.08 -0.61
CA CYS A 174 -2.55 8.10 0.03
C CYS A 174 -1.08 8.33 -0.35
N GLY A 175 -0.82 8.82 -1.58
CA GLY A 175 0.51 9.16 -2.06
C GLY A 175 1.19 10.26 -1.24
N ASP A 176 0.43 11.15 -0.56
CA ASP A 176 0.98 12.15 0.37
C ASP A 176 1.55 11.53 1.65
N VAL A 177 1.18 10.29 1.96
CA VAL A 177 1.62 9.56 3.16
C VAL A 177 2.66 8.54 2.79
N ILE A 178 2.32 7.64 1.87
CA ILE A 178 3.14 6.46 1.53
C ILE A 178 4.51 6.87 0.99
N HIS A 179 4.64 8.00 0.30
CA HIS A 179 5.94 8.47 -0.21
C HIS A 179 6.99 8.79 0.88
N HIS A 180 6.59 8.91 2.14
CA HIS A 180 7.50 9.06 3.28
C HIS A 180 8.00 7.71 3.84
N LEU A 181 7.47 6.58 3.37
CA LEU A 181 7.82 5.22 3.81
C LEU A 181 8.98 4.66 2.98
N HIS A 182 10.16 5.26 3.12
CA HIS A 182 11.32 4.94 2.26
C HIS A 182 11.87 3.51 2.38
N ASN A 183 11.55 2.82 3.47
CA ASN A 183 11.97 1.43 3.72
C ASN A 183 11.00 0.39 3.17
N LEU A 184 9.93 0.81 2.48
CA LEU A 184 8.91 -0.09 1.99
C LEU A 184 9.46 -1.00 0.89
N ARG A 185 9.30 -2.31 1.08
CA ARG A 185 9.74 -3.40 0.18
C ARG A 185 8.57 -4.14 -0.43
N HIS A 186 7.43 -4.19 0.27
CA HIS A 186 6.19 -4.78 -0.19
C HIS A 186 5.06 -3.77 -0.05
N LEU A 187 4.34 -3.52 -1.15
CA LEU A 187 3.16 -2.68 -1.18
C LEU A 187 2.05 -3.39 -1.93
N ASP A 188 0.92 -3.60 -1.26
CA ASP A 188 -0.32 -4.04 -1.91
C ASP A 188 -1.36 -2.93 -1.83
N VAL A 189 -1.80 -2.48 -3.01
CA VAL A 189 -2.88 -1.51 -3.19
C VAL A 189 -3.95 -2.04 -4.15
N SER A 190 -4.06 -3.36 -4.26
CA SER A 190 -5.02 -4.03 -5.13
C SER A 190 -6.46 -3.68 -4.74
N HIS A 191 -7.36 -3.62 -5.72
CA HIS A 191 -8.77 -3.26 -5.53
C HIS A 191 -8.98 -1.86 -4.91
N THR A 192 -8.12 -0.89 -5.24
CA THR A 192 -8.23 0.49 -4.77
C THR A 192 -8.44 1.48 -5.92
N HIS A 193 -8.78 2.73 -5.60
CA HIS A 193 -9.02 3.79 -6.59
C HIS A 193 -7.80 4.70 -6.82
N ILE A 194 -6.59 4.17 -6.62
CA ILE A 194 -5.34 4.88 -6.90
C ILE A 194 -5.19 5.12 -8.40
N THR A 195 -4.76 6.32 -8.78
CA THR A 195 -4.43 6.67 -10.17
C THR A 195 -2.92 6.74 -10.39
N ASP A 196 -2.51 6.89 -11.66
CA ASP A 196 -1.13 7.15 -12.07
C ASP A 196 -0.44 8.20 -11.20
N LYS A 197 -1.15 9.28 -10.82
CA LYS A 197 -0.56 10.41 -10.09
C LYS A 197 0.01 9.96 -8.74
N ALA A 198 -0.76 9.22 -7.95
CA ALA A 198 -0.32 8.77 -6.65
C ALA A 198 0.66 7.61 -6.75
N PHE A 199 0.41 6.66 -7.65
CA PHE A 199 1.32 5.54 -7.85
C PHE A 199 2.73 5.98 -8.29
N ILE A 200 2.82 6.87 -9.29
CA ILE A 200 4.09 7.43 -9.76
C ILE A 200 4.84 8.14 -8.62
N ARG A 201 4.11 8.85 -7.75
CA ARG A 201 4.71 9.52 -6.58
C ARG A 201 5.30 8.50 -5.59
N ILE A 202 4.58 7.41 -5.34
CA ILE A 202 5.00 6.35 -4.44
C ILE A 202 6.25 5.67 -4.99
N VAL A 203 6.24 5.17 -6.22
CA VAL A 203 7.37 4.41 -6.79
C VAL A 203 8.63 5.26 -6.99
N ARG A 204 8.50 6.59 -7.16
CA ARG A 204 9.64 7.50 -7.20
C ARG A 204 10.29 7.76 -5.84
N SER A 205 9.56 7.55 -4.75
CA SER A 205 10.02 7.88 -3.39
C SER A 205 10.40 6.65 -2.59
N CYS A 206 9.73 5.52 -2.84
CA CYS A 206 9.94 4.24 -2.18
C CYS A 206 10.78 3.31 -3.07
N THR A 207 12.05 3.67 -3.29
CA THR A 207 12.95 2.96 -4.23
C THR A 207 13.41 1.58 -3.73
N ALA A 208 13.10 1.23 -2.48
CA ALA A 208 13.38 -0.08 -1.90
C ALA A 208 12.31 -1.14 -2.23
N LEU A 209 11.24 -0.77 -2.96
CA LEU A 209 10.16 -1.69 -3.31
C LEU A 209 10.68 -2.87 -4.16
N GLU A 210 10.29 -4.07 -3.73
CA GLU A 210 10.62 -5.35 -4.37
C GLU A 210 9.36 -6.03 -4.88
N LEU A 211 8.25 -5.92 -4.16
CA LEU A 211 6.97 -6.56 -4.47
C LEU A 211 5.89 -5.48 -4.49
N VAL A 212 5.20 -5.34 -5.63
CA VAL A 212 4.14 -4.34 -5.80
C VAL A 212 2.92 -5.02 -6.40
N PHE A 213 1.81 -5.01 -5.66
CA PHE A 213 0.54 -5.58 -6.10
C PHE A 213 -0.47 -4.48 -6.42
N THR A 214 -0.97 -4.48 -7.65
CA THR A 214 -1.93 -3.50 -8.18
C THR A 214 -3.14 -4.15 -8.84
N ASN A 215 -3.47 -5.37 -8.44
CA ASN A 215 -4.55 -6.14 -9.07
C ASN A 215 -5.88 -5.35 -9.03
N THR A 216 -6.58 -5.31 -10.16
CA THR A 216 -7.90 -4.65 -10.30
C THR A 216 -7.85 -3.13 -10.02
N CYS A 217 -6.68 -2.49 -10.11
CA CYS A 217 -6.55 -1.03 -10.08
C CYS A 217 -6.89 -0.43 -11.46
N CYS A 218 -8.18 -0.25 -11.74
CA CYS A 218 -8.67 0.18 -13.05
C CYS A 218 -8.22 1.58 -13.49
N TYR A 219 -7.72 2.44 -12.60
CA TYR A 219 -7.26 3.80 -12.93
C TYR A 219 -5.74 3.91 -13.16
N LEU A 220 -5.02 2.80 -13.14
CA LEU A 220 -3.61 2.76 -13.51
C LEU A 220 -3.45 2.52 -15.01
N SER A 221 -2.58 3.31 -15.63
CA SER A 221 -2.18 3.18 -17.04
C SER A 221 -0.72 2.77 -17.14
N GLU A 222 -0.26 2.51 -18.37
CA GLU A 222 1.15 2.25 -18.69
C GLU A 222 2.13 3.27 -18.11
N ARG A 223 1.72 4.53 -17.95
CA ARG A 223 2.58 5.59 -17.40
C ARG A 223 3.03 5.26 -15.98
N SER A 224 2.14 4.67 -15.18
CA SER A 224 2.43 4.26 -13.81
C SER A 224 3.49 3.17 -13.75
N PHE A 225 3.35 2.14 -14.59
CA PHE A 225 4.26 1.00 -14.64
C PHE A 225 5.59 1.36 -15.30
N HIS A 226 5.61 2.19 -16.34
CA HIS A 226 6.86 2.73 -16.88
C HIS A 226 7.64 3.51 -15.81
N ALA A 227 6.96 4.31 -14.99
CA ALA A 227 7.61 4.99 -13.88
C ALA A 227 8.12 4.00 -12.81
N ALA A 228 7.41 2.91 -12.54
CA ALA A 228 7.87 1.86 -11.65
C ALA A 228 9.15 1.21 -12.16
N PHE A 229 9.19 0.76 -13.43
CA PHE A 229 10.40 0.17 -14.02
C PHE A 229 11.60 1.13 -14.02
N ALA A 230 11.34 2.43 -14.22
CA ALA A 230 12.39 3.44 -14.21
C ALA A 230 12.90 3.78 -12.79
N SER A 231 12.07 3.62 -11.75
CA SER A 231 12.36 4.12 -10.40
C SER A 231 12.67 3.03 -9.37
N LEU A 232 12.34 1.76 -9.66
CA LEU A 232 12.46 0.65 -8.72
C LEU A 232 13.59 -0.32 -9.12
N PRO A 233 14.84 -0.07 -8.69
CA PRO A 233 15.99 -0.89 -9.08
C PRO A 233 16.00 -2.29 -8.43
N HIS A 234 15.17 -2.53 -7.42
CA HIS A 234 15.11 -3.80 -6.68
C HIS A 234 13.80 -4.58 -6.92
N LEU A 235 12.98 -4.14 -7.88
CA LEU A 235 11.71 -4.77 -8.20
C LEU A 235 11.89 -6.23 -8.63
N LYS A 236 11.21 -7.14 -7.94
CA LYS A 236 11.18 -8.59 -8.17
C LYS A 236 9.83 -9.03 -8.73
N GLU A 237 8.74 -8.42 -8.27
CA GLU A 237 7.39 -8.78 -8.67
C GLU A 237 6.52 -7.53 -8.80
N LEU A 238 5.78 -7.48 -9.90
CA LEU A 238 4.79 -6.44 -10.17
C LEU A 238 3.53 -7.12 -10.72
N ASP A 239 2.48 -7.12 -9.92
CA ASP A 239 1.19 -7.67 -10.32
C ASP A 239 0.31 -6.57 -10.92
N ILE A 240 -0.10 -6.78 -12.17
CA ILE A 240 -0.94 -5.88 -12.98
C ILE A 240 -2.21 -6.58 -13.47
N GLU A 241 -2.56 -7.71 -12.87
CA GLU A 241 -3.77 -8.46 -13.20
C GLU A 241 -5.02 -7.57 -13.13
N ASN A 242 -5.94 -7.76 -14.07
CA ASN A 242 -7.20 -7.01 -14.18
C ASN A 242 -7.05 -5.48 -14.18
N CYS A 243 -5.90 -4.96 -14.60
CA CYS A 243 -5.71 -3.55 -14.91
C CYS A 243 -6.10 -3.27 -16.37
N TYR A 244 -7.36 -2.91 -16.60
CA TYR A 244 -7.96 -2.77 -17.94
C TYR A 244 -7.38 -1.64 -18.81
N ASN A 245 -6.65 -0.70 -18.23
CA ASN A 245 -6.11 0.48 -18.91
C ASN A 245 -4.65 0.30 -19.41
N ILE A 246 -4.18 -0.94 -19.54
CA ILE A 246 -2.85 -1.29 -20.04
C ILE A 246 -2.98 -1.84 -21.46
N VAL A 247 -2.34 -1.22 -22.45
CA VAL A 247 -2.26 -1.75 -23.82
C VAL A 247 -1.04 -2.65 -23.94
N GLU A 248 -1.20 -3.76 -24.65
CA GLU A 248 -0.33 -4.93 -24.60
C GLU A 248 1.11 -4.70 -25.12
N GLY A 249 1.38 -3.59 -25.82
CA GLY A 249 2.60 -3.38 -26.61
C GLY A 249 3.68 -2.45 -26.04
N LEU A 250 3.46 -1.81 -24.89
CA LEU A 250 4.33 -0.69 -24.42
C LEU A 250 5.10 -0.96 -23.12
N LEU A 251 4.93 -2.13 -22.49
CA LEU A 251 5.78 -2.51 -21.36
C LEU A 251 7.19 -2.92 -21.87
N PRO A 252 8.29 -2.61 -21.15
CA PRO A 252 9.66 -2.71 -21.66
C PRO A 252 10.14 -4.09 -22.14
N ASN A 253 9.35 -5.16 -22.00
CA ASN A 253 9.62 -6.49 -22.52
C ASN A 253 8.31 -7.21 -22.87
N GLY A 254 7.78 -7.03 -24.08
CA GLY A 254 6.54 -7.63 -24.61
C GLY A 254 6.52 -9.17 -24.74
N ARG A 255 7.13 -9.91 -23.80
CA ARG A 255 6.95 -11.35 -23.60
C ARG A 255 6.85 -11.65 -22.10
N VAL A 256 5.63 -11.57 -21.58
CA VAL A 256 5.29 -12.24 -20.33
C VAL A 256 5.21 -13.72 -20.67
N HIS A 257 6.05 -14.55 -20.06
CA HIS A 257 5.88 -16.00 -20.14
C HIS A 257 4.57 -16.35 -19.42
N SER A 258 3.50 -16.58 -20.18
CA SER A 258 2.37 -17.35 -19.66
C SER A 258 2.87 -18.75 -19.32
N PRO A 259 2.59 -19.30 -18.14
CA PRO A 259 2.80 -20.71 -17.88
C PRO A 259 1.95 -21.50 -18.89
N SER A 260 2.59 -22.35 -19.69
CA SER A 260 1.89 -23.21 -20.65
C SER A 260 1.03 -24.22 -19.88
N TRP A 261 -0.28 -24.00 -19.83
CA TRP A 261 -1.21 -25.10 -19.63
C TRP A 261 -1.49 -25.69 -21.01
N VAL A 262 -1.07 -26.95 -21.17
CA VAL A 262 -1.49 -27.77 -22.31
C VAL A 262 -2.99 -27.97 -22.13
N ASP A 263 -3.78 -27.34 -22.99
CA ASP A 263 -5.23 -27.51 -23.06
C ASP A 263 -5.50 -28.86 -23.72
N ASP A 264 -5.71 -29.89 -22.89
CA ASP A 264 -6.32 -31.16 -23.31
C ASP A 264 -7.84 -30.94 -23.43
N THR A 265 -8.27 -30.22 -24.46
CA THR A 265 -9.64 -30.32 -24.97
C THR A 265 -9.63 -30.35 -26.51
N GLU A 266 -9.44 -31.56 -27.03
CA GLU A 266 -9.98 -31.91 -28.36
C GLU A 266 -11.51 -31.77 -28.27
N ASP A 267 -12.07 -30.70 -28.82
CA ASP A 267 -13.48 -30.67 -29.21
C ASP A 267 -13.64 -29.98 -30.57
N ASP A 268 -13.49 -30.84 -31.57
CA ASP A 268 -14.19 -30.91 -32.84
C ASP A 268 -15.43 -30.02 -32.97
N TRP A 269 -15.31 -28.95 -33.77
CA TRP A 269 -16.45 -28.33 -34.44
C TRP A 269 -16.07 -28.00 -35.87
N SER A 270 -16.37 -28.95 -36.76
CA SER A 270 -16.43 -28.74 -38.20
C SER A 270 -17.70 -27.95 -38.59
N ASP A 271 -17.57 -27.28 -39.74
CA ASP A 271 -18.63 -26.82 -40.65
C ASP A 271 -19.35 -25.52 -40.23
N GLU A 272 -19.60 -24.52 -41.09
CA GLU A 272 -19.46 -24.35 -42.54
C GLU A 272 -19.63 -22.83 -42.84
N ASP A 273 -18.94 -22.35 -43.87
CA ASP A 273 -19.27 -21.27 -44.82
C ASP A 273 -20.06 -20.02 -44.36
N VAL A 274 -19.44 -18.83 -44.46
CA VAL A 274 -19.85 -17.76 -45.41
C VAL A 274 -18.63 -16.89 -45.76
N VAL A 275 -18.24 -16.93 -47.03
CA VAL A 275 -17.38 -15.97 -47.71
C VAL A 275 -18.16 -14.69 -48.00
N ASP A 276 -17.55 -13.52 -47.79
CA ASP A 276 -17.76 -12.37 -48.67
C ASP A 276 -16.50 -11.50 -48.70
N GLU A 277 -15.88 -11.48 -49.88
CA GLU A 277 -14.82 -10.60 -50.32
C GLU A 277 -15.34 -9.16 -50.42
N PHE A 278 -14.60 -8.18 -49.91
CA PHE A 278 -14.52 -6.87 -50.56
C PHE A 278 -13.11 -6.30 -50.41
N ASP A 279 -12.40 -6.38 -51.54
CA ASP A 279 -11.17 -5.69 -51.89
C ASP A 279 -11.48 -4.19 -52.09
N ASP A 280 -10.62 -3.31 -51.56
CA ASP A 280 -10.25 -2.05 -52.20
C ASP A 280 -9.14 -1.38 -51.39
N GLY A 281 -7.92 -1.53 -51.90
CA GLY A 281 -6.75 -0.82 -51.40
C GLY A 281 -6.76 0.66 -51.72
N LEU A 282 -6.25 1.47 -50.79
CA LEU A 282 -5.66 2.77 -51.09
C LEU A 282 -4.39 2.99 -50.27
N VAL A 283 -3.28 2.93 -50.99
CA VAL A 283 -1.97 3.46 -50.61
C VAL A 283 -2.05 4.99 -50.76
N LEU A 284 -1.76 5.74 -49.69
CA LEU A 284 -1.22 7.10 -49.80
C LEU A 284 -0.16 7.32 -48.73
N ASP A 285 1.01 7.69 -49.23
CA ASP A 285 2.24 8.09 -48.58
C ASP A 285 2.16 9.58 -48.14
N ASP A 286 3.22 10.03 -47.47
CA ASP A 286 3.62 11.42 -47.17
C ASP A 286 3.25 12.05 -45.80
N ARG A 287 4.27 11.97 -44.94
CA ARG A 287 5.00 13.12 -44.35
C ARG A 287 4.18 14.34 -43.89
N ALA A 288 4.15 14.52 -42.58
CA ALA A 288 4.26 15.85 -41.98
C ALA A 288 4.99 15.77 -40.63
N GLU A 289 6.29 16.07 -40.66
CA GLU A 289 7.08 16.48 -39.51
C GLU A 289 6.46 17.72 -38.86
N ARG A 290 6.18 17.67 -37.56
CA ARG A 290 6.10 18.88 -36.71
C ARG A 290 6.79 18.63 -35.38
N ASP A 291 8.04 19.08 -35.35
CA ASP A 291 8.83 19.32 -34.16
C ASP A 291 8.12 20.26 -33.16
N GLY A 292 8.20 19.91 -31.88
CA GLY A 292 7.85 20.74 -30.74
C GLY A 292 8.69 20.34 -29.51
N PRO A 293 9.11 21.28 -28.65
CA PRO A 293 10.41 21.22 -27.99
C PRO A 293 10.31 20.60 -26.59
N TRP A 294 10.65 19.32 -26.47
CA TRP A 294 10.98 18.73 -25.17
C TRP A 294 12.22 17.86 -25.35
N GLY A 295 13.30 18.26 -24.69
CA GLY A 295 14.59 17.59 -24.75
C GLY A 295 14.45 16.12 -24.37
N ARG A 296 14.84 15.25 -25.30
CA ARG A 296 15.18 13.86 -24.98
C ARG A 296 16.39 13.89 -24.05
N GLU A 297 16.17 13.76 -22.76
CA GLU A 297 17.17 13.10 -21.93
C GLU A 297 17.15 11.62 -22.34
N SER A 298 18.18 11.23 -23.09
CA SER A 298 18.44 9.86 -23.47
C SER A 298 18.79 9.06 -22.21
N VAL A 299 17.78 8.43 -21.60
CA VAL A 299 18.02 7.34 -20.66
C VAL A 299 18.43 6.14 -21.50
N SER A 300 19.66 5.66 -21.31
CA SER A 300 20.19 4.51 -22.05
C SER A 300 19.27 3.29 -21.91
N PRO A 301 18.89 2.61 -23.01
CA PRO A 301 18.04 1.41 -22.98
C PRO A 301 18.61 0.23 -22.17
N ASP A 302 19.92 0.25 -21.89
CA ASP A 302 20.63 -0.86 -21.27
C ASP A 302 20.45 -0.96 -19.74
N ALA A 303 19.83 0.02 -19.08
CA ALA A 303 19.61 -0.03 -17.63
C ALA A 303 18.46 -0.96 -17.21
N VAL A 304 17.60 -1.39 -18.16
CA VAL A 304 16.40 -2.20 -17.89
C VAL A 304 16.70 -3.71 -17.91
N LEU A 305 17.89 -4.13 -18.36
CA LEU A 305 18.19 -5.52 -18.71
C LEU A 305 18.78 -6.39 -17.59
N ALA A 306 18.90 -5.89 -16.35
CA ALA A 306 19.61 -6.61 -15.28
C ALA A 306 18.72 -7.28 -14.21
N ASN A 307 17.41 -7.01 -14.20
CA ASN A 307 16.53 -7.51 -13.13
C ASN A 307 15.64 -8.64 -13.63
N SER A 308 15.77 -9.83 -13.02
CA SER A 308 14.84 -10.94 -13.20
C SER A 308 13.57 -10.67 -12.41
N TRP A 309 12.60 -9.97 -13.01
CA TRP A 309 11.31 -9.67 -12.40
C TRP A 309 10.17 -10.51 -13.00
N ARG A 310 9.10 -10.73 -12.24
CA ARG A 310 7.88 -11.42 -12.66
C ARG A 310 6.73 -10.42 -12.82
N ILE A 311 5.99 -10.57 -13.92
CA ILE A 311 4.68 -9.94 -14.11
C ILE A 311 3.63 -11.05 -14.07
N SER A 312 2.66 -10.89 -13.19
CA SER A 312 1.44 -11.70 -13.19
C SER A 312 0.37 -10.98 -14.01
N ARG A 313 -0.24 -11.70 -14.95
CA ARG A 313 -1.46 -11.28 -15.67
C ARG A 313 -2.45 -12.43 -15.55
N GLY A 314 -3.63 -12.14 -15.02
CA GLY A 314 -4.78 -13.03 -15.14
C GLY A 314 -5.23 -13.12 -16.58
N ASP A 315 -5.65 -14.31 -16.99
CA ASP A 315 -6.32 -14.50 -18.28
C ASP A 315 -7.60 -13.66 -18.29
N ARG A 316 -7.90 -13.04 -19.44
CA ARG A 316 -9.20 -12.43 -19.71
C ARG A 316 -10.26 -13.52 -19.56
N ALA A 317 -10.85 -13.67 -18.38
CA ALA A 317 -12.12 -14.35 -18.25
C ALA A 317 -13.10 -13.55 -19.11
N SER A 318 -13.61 -14.19 -20.14
CA SER A 318 -14.67 -13.68 -20.98
C SER A 318 -15.84 -13.25 -20.10
N ASP A 319 -16.16 -11.96 -20.12
CA ASP A 319 -17.41 -11.42 -19.61
C ASP A 319 -18.58 -12.07 -20.36
N THR A 320 -19.12 -13.14 -19.79
CA THR A 320 -20.46 -13.67 -20.08
C THR A 320 -21.06 -14.18 -18.77
N ASP A 321 -21.69 -13.29 -18.01
CA ASP A 321 -23.15 -13.25 -17.92
C ASP A 321 -23.60 -12.42 -16.71
N ASP A 322 -24.18 -11.27 -17.04
CA ASP A 322 -25.23 -10.64 -16.26
C ASP A 322 -26.41 -11.62 -16.13
N ALA A 323 -26.61 -12.21 -14.96
CA ALA A 323 -27.89 -12.81 -14.59
C ALA A 323 -28.25 -12.47 -13.15
N TRP A 324 -29.15 -11.49 -13.04
CA TRP A 324 -29.92 -11.17 -11.86
C TRP A 324 -30.63 -12.43 -11.33
N GLU A 325 -30.14 -13.04 -10.25
CA GLU A 325 -30.93 -14.01 -9.50
C GLU A 325 -31.95 -13.27 -8.63
N THR A 326 -33.12 -13.06 -9.22
CA THR A 326 -34.41 -12.92 -8.54
C THR A 326 -34.64 -14.07 -7.56
N GLU A 327 -34.99 -13.74 -6.32
CA GLU A 327 -35.69 -14.66 -5.41
C GLU A 327 -36.91 -15.29 -6.11
N PRO A 328 -37.29 -16.50 -5.67
CA PRO A 328 -38.65 -16.56 -5.16
C PRO A 328 -38.79 -17.33 -3.83
N ASP A 329 -39.72 -16.77 -3.06
CA ASP A 329 -40.48 -17.35 -1.96
C ASP A 329 -40.58 -18.89 -1.88
N SER A 330 -40.43 -19.33 -0.63
CA SER A 330 -41.35 -20.22 0.12
C SER A 330 -41.14 -21.75 0.14
N VAL A 331 -41.35 -22.24 1.37
CA VAL A 331 -41.96 -23.51 1.81
C VAL A 331 -41.03 -24.54 2.47
N LEU A 332 -41.28 -24.67 3.79
CA LEU A 332 -40.94 -25.70 4.80
C LEU A 332 -39.63 -25.55 5.60
#